data_AF-A0A7K2FGA3-F1
#
_entry.id   AF-A0A7K2FGA3-F1
#
_cell.length_a   1.000
_cell.length_b   1.000
_cell.length_c   1.000
_cell.angle_alpha   90.00
_cell.angle_beta   90.00
_cell.angle_gamma   90.00
#
_symmetry.space_group_name_H-M   'P 1'
#
loop_
_entity.id
_entity.type
_entity.pdbx_description
1 polymer ?
#
loop_
_entity_poly.entity_id
_entity_poly.type
_entity_poly.pdbx_seq_one_letter_code
_entity_poly.pdbx_strand_id
1 'polypeptide(L)' 'EWARARLWPADTAHALCAVLRSRGRTLGVLTFLRGPGRGRFDRSDVAYAEEVAARIGAALDLAAAVRG' A
#
# COMPACT_ATOMS: atom_id res chain seq x y z
N GLU A 1 -17.90 9.49 -3.96
CA GLU A 1 -17.37 9.33 -5.33
C GLU A 1 -15.88 8.95 -5.39
N TRP A 2 -15.01 9.56 -4.55
CA TRP A 2 -13.55 9.34 -4.51
C TRP A 2 -13.07 7.87 -4.40
N ALA A 3 -13.69 7.07 -3.52
CA ALA A 3 -13.28 5.68 -3.29
C ALA A 3 -13.57 4.78 -4.51
N ARG A 4 -14.70 5.02 -5.19
CA ARG A 4 -15.07 4.35 -6.44
C ARG A 4 -14.08 4.66 -7.56
N ALA A 5 -13.59 5.90 -7.66
CA ALA A 5 -12.55 6.28 -8.61
C ALA A 5 -11.21 5.58 -8.37
N ARG A 6 -10.98 5.04 -7.16
CA ARG A 6 -9.82 4.23 -6.79
C ARG A 6 -10.11 2.73 -6.80
N LEU A 7 -11.28 2.32 -7.31
CA LEU A 7 -11.72 0.94 -7.37
C LEU A 7 -11.77 0.25 -6.00
N TRP A 8 -12.02 1.01 -4.93
CA TRP A 8 -12.20 0.42 -3.61
C TRP A 8 -13.51 -0.39 -3.59
N PRO A 9 -13.50 -1.61 -3.01
CA PRO A 9 -14.73 -2.37 -2.78
C PRO A 9 -15.75 -1.53 -2.00
N ALA A 10 -17.03 -1.64 -2.38
CA ALA A 10 -18.10 -0.82 -1.83
C ALA A 10 -18.28 -1.00 -0.31
N ASP A 11 -17.92 -2.16 0.22
CA ASP A 11 -18.00 -2.54 1.62
C ASP A 11 -16.71 -2.24 2.41
N THR A 12 -15.75 -1.51 1.83
CA THR A 12 -14.51 -1.15 2.55
C THR A 12 -14.83 -0.39 3.84
N ALA A 13 -14.45 -0.95 4.98
CA ALA A 13 -14.68 -0.37 6.31
C ALA A 13 -13.38 0.15 6.94
N HIS A 14 -12.23 -0.45 6.59
CA HIS A 14 -10.92 -0.11 7.15
C HIS A 14 -9.86 -0.02 6.05
N ALA A 15 -8.96 0.96 6.18
CA ALA A 15 -7.84 1.15 5.26
C ALA A 15 -6.54 1.35 6.03
N LEU A 16 -5.45 0.83 5.49
CA LEU A 16 -4.08 1.05 5.95
C LEU A 16 -3.22 1.45 4.76
N CYS A 17 -2.51 2.57 4.87
CA CYS A 17 -1.66 3.11 3.80
C CYS A 17 -0.19 3.04 4.23
N ALA A 18 0.65 2.44 3.39
CA ALA A 18 2.10 2.42 3.56
C ALA A 18 2.78 3.11 2.37
N VAL A 19 3.82 3.90 2.64
CA VAL A 19 4.52 4.65 1.59
C VAL A 19 5.53 3.74 0.89
N LEU A 20 5.47 3.67 -0.44
CA LEU A 20 6.48 3.01 -1.25
C LEU A 20 7.68 3.94 -1.34
N ARG A 21 8.79 3.57 -0.67
CA ARG A 21 10.04 4.34 -0.68
C ARG A 21 11.19 3.48 -1.20
N SER A 22 12.08 4.10 -1.98
CA SER A 22 13.38 3.53 -2.33
C SER A 22 14.42 4.63 -2.37
N ARG A 23 15.61 4.39 -1.80
CA ARG A 23 16.75 5.34 -1.82
C ARG A 23 16.38 6.78 -1.42
N GLY A 24 15.55 6.92 -0.38
CA GLY A 24 15.09 8.23 0.11
C GLY A 24 14.01 8.91 -0.74
N ARG A 25 13.56 8.29 -1.85
CA ARG A 25 12.51 8.81 -2.73
C ARG A 25 11.18 8.14 -2.45
N THR A 26 10.11 8.93 -2.45
CA THR A 26 8.73 8.41 -2.43
C THR A 26 8.31 8.09 -3.86
N LEU A 27 7.95 6.82 -4.10
CA LEU A 27 7.50 6.32 -5.40
C LEU A 27 5.97 6.22 -5.49
N GLY A 28 5.28 6.13 -4.35
CA GLY A 28 3.83 6.00 -4.30
C GLY A 28 3.32 5.55 -2.94
N VAL A 29 2.09 5.03 -2.93
CA VAL A 29 1.42 4.51 -1.73
C VAL A 29 0.82 3.15 -2.05
N LEU A 30 1.01 2.19 -1.14
CA LEU A 30 0.32 0.92 -1.11
C LEU A 30 -0.83 1.01 -0.11
N THR A 31 -2.04 0.67 -0.53
CA THR A 31 -3.23 0.71 0.32
C THR A 31 -3.82 -0.68 0.49
N PHE A 32 -3.95 -1.12 1.75
CA PHE A 32 -4.65 -2.33 2.16
C PHE A 32 -6.07 -1.98 2.59
N LEU A 33 -7.06 -2.77 2.13
CA LEU A 33 -8.48 -2.54 2.38
C LEU A 33 -9.09 -3.77 3.06
N ARG A 34 -9.97 -3.54 4.04
CA ARG A 34 -10.75 -4.59 4.71
C ARG A 34 -12.23 -4.19 4.77
N GLY A 35 -13.11 -5.15 4.46
CA GLY A 35 -14.54 -5.03 4.71
C GLY A 35 -14.91 -5.28 6.18
N PRO A 36 -16.18 -5.11 6.57
CA PRO A 36 -16.64 -5.12 7.97
C PRO A 36 -16.50 -6.48 8.67
N GLY A 37 -16.37 -7.58 7.92
CA GLY A 37 -16.16 -8.93 8.48
C GLY A 37 -14.76 -9.18 9.06
N ARG A 38 -13.84 -8.20 8.95
CA ARG A 38 -12.52 -8.26 9.59
C ARG A 38 -12.29 -7.02 10.44
N GLY A 39 -11.62 -7.21 11.59
CA GLY A 39 -11.28 -6.11 12.48
C GLY A 39 -10.37 -5.06 11.85
N ARG A 40 -10.29 -3.90 12.52
CA ARG A 40 -9.35 -2.82 12.19
C ARG A 40 -7.92 -3.36 12.10
N PHE A 41 -7.10 -2.69 11.30
CA PHE A 41 -5.67 -2.99 11.24
C PHE A 41 -5.01 -2.69 12.59
N ASP A 42 -4.19 -3.62 13.06
CA ASP A 42 -3.41 -3.45 14.29
C ASP A 42 -1.93 -3.12 14.01
N ARG A 43 -1.09 -3.12 15.05
CA ARG A 43 0.34 -2.82 14.90
C ARG A 43 1.10 -3.88 14.09
N SER A 44 0.70 -5.14 14.18
CA SER A 44 1.33 -6.22 13.41
C SER A 44 1.01 -6.08 11.92
N ASP A 45 -0.22 -5.66 11.60
CA ASP A 45 -0.63 -5.31 10.24
C ASP A 45 0.19 -4.15 9.66
N VAL A 46 0.48 -3.13 10.48
CA VAL A 46 1.33 -1.99 10.07
C VAL A 46 2.75 -2.46 9.74
N ALA A 47 3.37 -3.26 10.61
CA ALA A 47 4.72 -3.76 10.39
C ALA A 47 4.80 -4.59 9.09
N TYR A 48 3.79 -5.45 8.87
CA TYR A 48 3.67 -6.22 7.63
C TYR A 48 3.52 -5.31 6.39
N ALA A 49 2.64 -4.30 6.47
CA ALA A 49 2.42 -3.36 5.38
C ALA A 49 3.69 -2.58 5.02
N GLU A 50 4.49 -2.19 6.02
CA GLU A 50 5.78 -1.52 5.82
C GLU A 50 6.81 -2.42 5.13
N GLU A 51 6.90 -3.70 5.53
CA GLU A 51 7.80 -4.66 4.88
C GLU A 51 7.43 -4.89 3.40
N VAL A 52 6.14 -5.11 3.13
CA VAL A 52 5.63 -5.26 1.76
C VAL A 52 5.87 -3.99 0.95
N ALA A 53 5.64 -2.81 1.55
CA ALA A 53 5.88 -1.53 0.88
C ALA A 53 7.36 -1.31 0.55
N ALA A 54 8.28 -1.68 1.45
CA ALA A 54 9.72 -1.62 1.20
C ALA A 54 10.12 -2.55 0.04
N ARG A 55 9.60 -3.77 0.01
CA ARG A 55 9.86 -4.74 -1.07
C ARG A 55 9.35 -4.25 -2.42
N ILE A 56 8.12 -3.75 -2.48
CA ILE A 56 7.53 -3.20 -3.71
C ILE A 56 8.27 -1.93 -4.14
N GLY A 57 8.62 -1.06 -3.20
CA GLY A 57 9.42 0.14 -3.47
C GLY A 57 10.74 -0.19 -4.16
N ALA A 58 11.48 -1.18 -3.65
CA ALA A 58 12.72 -1.64 -4.25
C ALA A 58 12.50 -2.23 -5.65
N ALA A 59 11.44 -3.03 -5.85
CA ALA A 59 11.13 -3.63 -7.14
C ALA A 59 10.75 -2.60 -8.21
N LEU A 60 9.96 -1.58 -7.85
CA LEU A 60 9.60 -0.48 -8.75
C LEU A 60 10.82 0.34 -9.16
N ASP A 61 11.71 0.63 -8.22
CA ASP A 61 12.95 1.36 -8.47
C ASP A 61 13.89 0.57 -9.41
N LEU A 62 14.02 -0.74 -9.19
CA LEU A 62 14.78 -1.63 -10.09
C LEU A 62 14.16 -1.65 -11.49
N ALA A 63 12.84 -1.81 -11.61
CA ALA A 63 12.15 -1.82 -12.89
C ALA A 63 12.30 -0.48 -13.64
N ALA A 64 12.36 0.64 -12.92
CA ALA A 64 12.65 1.94 -13.53
C ALA A 64 14.10 2.01 -14.04
N ALA A 65 15.07 1.52 -13.26
CA ALA A 65 16.48 1.55 -13.62
C ALA A 65 16.83 0.69 -14.85
N VAL A 66 16.16 -0.46 -15.05
CA VAL A 66 16.43 -1.33 -16.22
C VAL A 66 15.70 -0.90 -17.50
N ARG A 67 14.76 0.05 -17.41
CA ARG A 67 14.03 0.59 -18.56
C ARG A 67 14.66 1.87 -19.13
N GLY A 68 15.55 2.52 -18.38
CA GLY A 68 16.35 3.65 -18.83
C GLY A 68 17.69 3.19 -19.40
#